data_AF-A0A6I2Y357-F1
#
_entry.id   AF-A0A6I2Y357-F1
#
_cell.length_a   1.000
_cell.length_b   1.000
_cell.length_c   1.000
_cell.angle_alpha   90.00
_cell.angle_beta   90.00
_cell.angle_gamma   90.00
#
_symmetry.space_group_name_H-M   'P 1'
#
loop_
_entity.id
_entity.type
_entity.pdbx_description
1 polymer ?
#
loop_
_entity_poly.entity_id
_entity_poly.type
_entity_poly.pdbx_seq_one_letter_code
_entity_poly.pdbx_strand_id
1 'polypeptide(L)'
;MSDRNITLSPGGARKIADAITRRRIELGIRSARSFGVETGLDYRTITSIEACRRDNVSRNTLGVIEHTLKWPAGYLHALLESADVEAPVQATVELVIPDGADEAAVEKARAVAQATFDSMLRQA
;
A
#
# COMPACT_ATOMS: atom_id res chain seq x y z
N MET A 1 -3.89 21.47 17.41
CA MET A 1 -3.87 20.04 17.06
C MET A 1 -2.41 19.62 17.00
N SER A 2 -1.92 18.85 17.97
CA SER A 2 -0.50 18.55 18.09
C SER A 2 -0.07 17.54 17.03
N ASP A 3 0.60 18.01 15.99
CA ASP A 3 1.41 17.19 15.09
C ASP A 3 2.51 16.51 15.93
N ARG A 4 2.21 15.33 16.47
CA ARG A 4 3.25 14.49 17.08
C ARG A 4 4.05 13.88 15.94
N ASN A 5 5.09 14.61 15.54
CA ASN A 5 6.17 14.05 14.73
C ASN A 5 6.74 12.81 15.42
N ILE A 6 6.93 11.76 14.65
CA ILE A 6 7.59 10.53 15.07
C ILE A 6 9.06 10.69 14.73
N THR A 7 9.92 10.56 15.73
CA THR A 7 11.36 10.50 15.53
C THR A 7 11.74 9.15 14.93
N LEU A 8 12.50 9.17 13.85
CA LEU A 8 12.98 7.97 13.18
C LEU A 8 14.40 7.66 13.65
N SER A 9 14.61 6.48 14.21
CA SER A 9 15.97 5.95 14.37
C SER A 9 16.58 5.70 12.98
N PRO A 10 17.92 5.68 12.82
CA PRO A 10 18.54 5.40 11.53
C PRO A 10 18.08 4.07 10.90
N GLY A 11 17.85 3.05 11.74
CA GLY A 11 17.28 1.77 11.30
C GLY A 11 15.80 1.86 10.92
N GLY A 12 15.00 2.60 11.69
CA GLY A 12 13.58 2.82 11.40
C GLY A 12 13.36 3.64 10.11
N ALA A 13 14.18 4.67 9.89
CA ALA A 13 14.16 5.46 8.66
C ALA A 13 14.41 4.58 7.43
N ARG A 14 15.40 3.68 7.51
CA ARG A 14 15.71 2.73 6.44
C ARG A 14 14.57 1.75 6.19
N LYS A 15 13.99 1.17 7.25
CA LYS A 15 12.84 0.26 7.12
C LYS A 15 11.66 0.91 6.40
N ILE A 16 11.31 2.14 6.80
CA ILE A 16 10.23 2.89 6.15
C ILE A 16 10.57 3.18 4.68
N ALA A 17 11.79 3.67 4.41
CA ALA A 17 12.21 4.00 3.06
C ALA A 17 12.14 2.78 2.12
N ASP A 18 12.65 1.63 2.59
CA ASP A 18 12.66 0.39 1.82
C ASP A 18 11.23 -0.12 1.58
N ALA A 19 10.39 -0.12 2.61
CA ALA A 19 8.99 -0.53 2.51
C ALA A 19 8.22 0.34 1.51
N ILE A 20 8.30 1.67 1.65
CA ILE A 20 7.63 2.63 0.75
C ILE A 20 8.11 2.44 -0.67
N THR A 21 9.43 2.40 -0.89
CA THR A 21 10.02 2.30 -2.22
C THR A 21 9.60 1.01 -2.91
N ARG A 22 9.67 -0.11 -2.20
CA ARG A 22 9.24 -1.42 -2.72
C ARG A 22 7.77 -1.40 -3.10
N ARG A 23 6.89 -0.94 -2.21
CA ARG A 23 5.45 -0.94 -2.47
C ARG A 23 5.07 -0.02 -3.62
N ARG A 24 5.73 1.14 -3.68
CA ARG A 24 5.55 2.11 -4.77
C ARG A 24 5.89 1.47 -6.12
N ILE A 25 6.98 0.70 -6.19
CA ILE A 25 7.37 -0.07 -7.39
C ILE A 25 6.34 -1.16 -7.72
N GLU A 26 5.87 -1.92 -6.72
CA GLU A 26 4.82 -2.95 -6.88
C GLU A 26 3.52 -2.36 -7.46
N LEU A 27 3.16 -1.13 -7.09
CA LEU A 27 1.99 -0.42 -7.62
C LEU A 27 2.24 0.27 -8.97
N GLY A 28 3.42 0.11 -9.56
CA GLY A 28 3.78 0.71 -10.86
C GLY A 28 4.17 2.19 -10.80
N ILE A 29 4.27 2.79 -9.62
CA ILE A 29 4.64 4.19 -9.44
C ILE A 29 6.18 4.29 -9.49
N ARG A 30 6.76 4.64 -10.64
CA ARG A 30 8.22 4.49 -10.82
C ARG A 30 9.08 5.62 -10.25
N SER A 31 8.51 6.80 -9.97
CA SER A 31 9.28 7.94 -9.48
C SER A 31 8.69 8.57 -8.21
N ALA A 32 9.56 9.15 -7.37
CA ALA A 32 9.15 9.97 -6.22
C ALA A 32 8.31 11.19 -6.62
N ARG A 33 8.54 11.73 -7.83
CA ARG A 33 7.73 12.82 -8.38
C ARG A 33 6.30 12.35 -8.68
N SER A 34 6.14 11.21 -9.34
CA SER A 34 4.83 10.60 -9.59
C SER A 34 4.12 10.30 -8.28
N PHE A 35 4.84 9.79 -7.28
CA PHE A 35 4.28 9.54 -5.97
C PHE A 35 3.86 10.82 -5.23
N GLY A 36 4.58 11.92 -5.41
CA GLY A 36 4.18 13.24 -4.91
C GLY A 36 2.86 13.72 -5.49
N VAL A 37 2.61 13.44 -6.78
CA VAL A 37 1.33 13.74 -7.43
C VAL A 37 0.20 12.90 -6.82
N GLU A 38 0.41 11.59 -6.64
CA GLU A 38 -0.61 10.68 -6.08
C GLU A 38 -0.93 10.99 -4.60
N THR A 39 0.10 11.32 -3.81
CA THR A 39 -0.04 11.62 -2.37
C THR A 39 -0.45 13.06 -2.07
N GLY A 40 -0.27 13.98 -3.02
CA GLY A 40 -0.35 15.43 -2.78
C GLY A 40 0.79 15.98 -1.92
N LEU A 41 1.82 15.19 -1.62
CA LEU A 41 2.99 15.61 -0.85
C LEU A 41 4.06 16.21 -1.77
N ASP A 42 4.85 17.15 -1.24
CA ASP A 42 6.02 17.66 -1.96
C ASP A 42 6.99 16.51 -2.27
N TYR A 43 7.40 16.40 -3.54
CA TYR A 43 8.37 15.41 -3.98
C TYR A 43 9.66 15.45 -3.16
N ARG A 44 10.07 16.62 -2.65
CA ARG A 44 11.24 16.75 -1.77
C ARG A 44 11.04 16.02 -0.45
N THR A 45 9.84 16.06 0.11
CA THR A 45 9.51 15.30 1.33
C THR A 45 9.63 13.81 1.09
N ILE A 46 9.11 13.32 -0.04
CA ILE A 46 9.20 11.91 -0.42
C ILE A 46 10.66 11.50 -0.63
N THR A 47 11.42 12.25 -1.42
CA THR A 47 12.84 11.95 -1.66
C THR A 47 13.65 11.99 -0.37
N SER A 48 13.38 12.91 0.56
CA SER A 48 14.04 12.94 1.86
C SER A 48 13.70 11.72 2.73
N ILE A 49 12.47 11.21 2.65
CA ILE A 49 12.07 9.97 3.35
C ILE A 49 12.77 8.76 2.71
N GLU A 50 12.64 8.57 1.40
CA GLU A 50 13.24 7.45 0.66
C GLU A 50 14.78 7.43 0.77
N ALA A 51 15.42 8.60 0.81
CA ALA A 51 16.87 8.71 0.97
C ALA A 51 17.33 8.65 2.45
N CYS A 52 16.43 8.36 3.39
CA CYS A 52 16.73 8.32 4.83
C CYS A 52 17.35 9.62 5.38
N ARG A 53 17.08 10.77 4.75
CA ARG A 53 17.61 12.08 5.16
C ARG A 53 16.74 12.76 6.21
N ARG A 54 15.57 12.20 6.49
CA ARG A 54 14.62 12.74 7.46
C ARG A 54 14.71 11.97 8.78
N ASP A 55 14.90 12.71 9.85
CA ASP A 55 14.99 12.24 11.24
C ASP A 55 13.63 12.25 11.95
N ASN A 56 12.63 12.91 11.37
CA ASN A 56 11.26 12.94 11.86
C ASN A 56 10.23 12.97 10.74
N VAL A 57 9.06 12.36 10.98
CA VAL A 57 7.92 12.40 10.04
C VAL A 57 6.63 12.56 10.83
N SER A 58 5.71 13.39 10.34
CA SER A 58 4.40 13.56 10.99
C SER A 58 3.53 12.31 10.82
N ARG A 59 2.69 12.01 11.82
CA ARG A 59 1.68 10.94 11.71
C ARG A 59 0.75 11.13 10.52
N ASN A 60 0.41 12.38 10.21
CA ASN A 60 -0.43 12.70 9.06
C ASN A 60 0.25 12.35 7.74
N THR A 61 1.54 12.69 7.60
CA THR A 61 2.33 12.31 6.42
C THR A 61 2.39 10.80 6.23
N LEU A 62 2.59 10.03 7.32
CA LEU A 62 2.55 8.57 7.25
C LEU A 62 1.15 8.06 6.84
N GLY A 63 0.08 8.61 7.41
CA GLY A 63 -1.29 8.23 7.05
C GLY A 63 -1.64 8.48 5.58
N VAL A 64 -1.20 9.61 5.01
CA VAL A 64 -1.37 9.92 3.58
C VAL A 64 -0.60 8.91 2.71
N ILE A 65 0.63 8.56 3.10
CA ILE A 65 1.45 7.56 2.40
C ILE A 65 0.78 6.19 2.47
N GLU A 66 0.33 5.76 3.65
CA GLU A 66 -0.38 4.50 3.87
C GLU A 66 -1.62 4.40 2.97
N HIS A 67 -2.46 5.43 2.99
CA HIS A 67 -3.66 5.49 2.15
C HIS A 67 -3.32 5.37 0.66
N THR A 68 -2.33 6.12 0.18
CA THR A 68 -1.93 6.11 -1.24
C THR A 68 -1.33 4.78 -1.67
N LEU A 69 -0.57 4.13 -0.77
CA LEU A 69 0.01 2.80 -1.00
C LEU A 69 -0.97 1.65 -0.74
N LYS A 70 -2.25 1.99 -0.46
CA LYS A 70 -3.34 1.07 -0.14
C LYS A 70 -3.04 0.19 1.09
N TRP A 71 -2.28 0.71 2.04
CA TRP A 71 -2.00 0.05 3.31
C TRP A 71 -3.03 0.41 4.38
N PRO A 72 -3.24 -0.47 5.37
CA PRO A 72 -4.08 -0.13 6.51
C PRO A 72 -3.43 1.00 7.31
N ALA A 73 -4.27 1.87 7.85
CA ALA A 73 -3.82 2.97 8.69
C ALA A 73 -3.03 2.46 9.90
N GLY A 74 -1.89 3.09 10.20
CA GLY A 74 -1.01 2.70 11.30
C GLY A 74 -0.03 1.57 10.97
N TYR A 75 0.00 1.05 9.74
CA TYR A 75 0.96 0.04 9.30
C TYR A 75 2.43 0.51 9.45
N LEU A 76 2.75 1.72 8.98
CA LEU A 76 4.11 2.26 9.07
C LEU A 76 4.50 2.56 10.51
N HIS A 77 3.53 2.88 11.37
CA HIS A 77 3.76 3.01 12.80
C HIS A 77 4.11 1.65 13.43
N ALA A 78 3.31 0.61 13.14
CA ALA A 78 3.58 -0.73 13.63
C ALA A 78 4.94 -1.26 13.14
N LEU A 79 5.34 -0.95 11.90
CA LEU A 79 6.63 -1.30 11.33
C LEU A 79 7.82 -0.64 12.05
N LEU A 80 7.61 0.56 12.63
CA LEU A 80 8.62 1.22 13.45
C LEU A 80 8.72 0.62 14.85
N GLU A 81 7.60 0.18 15.43
CA GLU A 81 7.53 -0.37 16.78
C GLU A 81 7.95 -1.85 16.86
N SER A 82 7.68 -2.63 15.82
CA SER A 82 7.98 -4.05 15.77
C SER A 82 8.74 -4.42 14.49
N ALA A 83 9.73 -5.30 14.62
CA ALA A 83 10.51 -5.78 13.48
C ALA A 83 9.75 -6.76 12.58
N ASP A 84 8.68 -7.39 13.09
CA ASP A 84 8.04 -8.56 12.48
C ASP A 84 6.69 -8.24 11.83
N VAL A 85 6.46 -6.99 11.43
CA VAL A 85 5.22 -6.61 10.74
C VAL A 85 5.36 -6.96 9.26
N GLU A 86 4.79 -8.09 8.86
CA GLU A 86 4.67 -8.45 7.45
C GLU A 86 3.87 -7.38 6.70
N ALA A 87 4.35 -7.03 5.51
CA ALA A 87 3.58 -6.17 4.62
C ALA A 87 2.23 -6.84 4.34
N PRO A 88 1.11 -6.10 4.43
CA PRO A 88 -0.19 -6.67 4.17
C PRO A 88 -0.17 -7.26 2.76
N VAL A 89 -0.35 -8.57 2.66
CA VAL A 89 -0.52 -9.27 1.40
C VAL A 89 -1.85 -8.79 0.85
N GLN A 90 -1.84 -7.71 0.07
CA GLN A 90 -3.00 -7.43 -0.74
C GLN A 90 -3.07 -8.56 -1.73
N ALA A 91 -4.08 -9.42 -1.55
CA ALA A 91 -4.55 -10.32 -2.57
C ALA A 91 -4.81 -9.44 -3.80
N THR A 92 -3.81 -9.34 -4.67
CA THR A 92 -4.05 -9.01 -6.05
C THR A 92 -4.94 -10.15 -6.51
N VAL A 93 -6.25 -9.95 -6.47
CA VAL A 93 -7.15 -10.71 -7.31
C VAL A 93 -6.83 -10.21 -8.72
N GLU A 94 -5.66 -10.58 -9.24
CA GLU A 94 -5.51 -10.73 -10.67
C GLU A 94 -6.49 -11.83 -11.01
N LEU A 95 -7.66 -11.41 -11.48
CA LEU A 95 -8.49 -12.28 -12.28
C LEU A 95 -7.66 -12.54 -13.54
N VAL A 96 -6.72 -13.48 -13.44
CA VAL A 96 -5.96 -14.00 -14.56
C VAL A 96 -7.01 -14.69 -15.43
N ILE A 97 -7.59 -13.93 -16.35
CA ILE A 97 -8.24 -14.52 -17.51
C ILE A 97 -7.06 -15.02 -18.35
N PRO A 98 -6.81 -16.34 -18.43
CA PRO A 98 -5.73 -16.82 -19.27
C PRO A 98 -5.99 -16.32 -20.70
N ASP A 99 -4.98 -15.73 -21.32
CA ASP A 99 -5.06 -15.30 -22.71
C ASP A 99 -5.33 -16.55 -23.58
N GLY A 100 -6.54 -16.64 -24.14
CA GLY A 100 -7.09 -17.85 -24.76
C GLY A 100 -8.21 -18.58 -24.00
N ALA A 101 -8.76 -17.99 -22.93
CA ALA A 101 -9.95 -18.52 -22.27
C ALA A 101 -11.12 -18.57 -23.26
N ASP A 102 -11.56 -19.77 -23.60
CA ASP A 102 -12.80 -20.00 -24.35
C ASP A 102 -13.97 -19.29 -23.64
N GLU A 103 -14.90 -18.71 -24.39
CA GLU A 103 -16.01 -17.89 -23.89
C GLU A 103 -16.84 -18.65 -22.83
N ALA A 104 -16.88 -19.98 -22.96
CA ALA A 104 -17.51 -20.90 -22.01
C ALA A 104 -16.84 -20.93 -20.62
N ALA A 105 -15.52 -20.76 -20.53
CA ALA A 105 -14.78 -20.76 -19.26
C ALA A 105 -14.99 -19.45 -18.49
N VAL A 106 -15.07 -18.33 -19.21
CA VAL A 106 -15.38 -17.01 -18.65
C VAL A 106 -16.81 -16.99 -18.11
N GLU A 107 -17.78 -17.54 -18.85
CA GLU A 107 -19.17 -17.61 -18.40
C GLU A 107 -19.33 -18.52 -17.17
N LYS A 108 -18.59 -19.63 -17.11
CA LYS A 108 -18.58 -20.50 -15.93
C LYS A 108 -17.99 -19.82 -14.69
N ALA A 109 -16.91 -19.05 -14.86
CA ALA A 109 -16.32 -18.28 -13.77
C ALA A 109 -17.27 -17.18 -13.26
N ARG A 110 -17.97 -16.51 -14.18
CA ARG A 110 -18.99 -15.49 -13.85
C ARG A 110 -20.18 -16.09 -13.10
N ALA A 111 -20.67 -17.25 -13.53
CA ALA A 111 -21.76 -17.96 -12.86
C ALA A 111 -21.38 -18.39 -11.43
N VAL A 112 -20.15 -18.86 -11.21
CA VAL A 112 -19.66 -19.22 -9.87
C VAL A 112 -19.54 -18.00 -8.96
N ALA A 113 -19.03 -16.88 -9.47
CA ALA A 113 -18.93 -15.63 -8.72
C ALA A 113 -20.31 -15.10 -8.32
N GLN A 114 -21.28 -15.11 -9.26
CA GLN A 114 -22.65 -14.66 -9.00
C GLN A 114 -23.37 -15.59 -8.00
N ALA A 115 -23.23 -16.91 -8.12
CA ALA A 115 -23.82 -17.87 -7.19
C ALA A 115 -23.24 -17.73 -5.76
N THR A 116 -21.94 -17.43 -5.66
CA THR A 116 -21.28 -17.18 -4.38
C THR A 116 -21.79 -15.89 -3.74
N PHE A 117 -21.92 -14.82 -4.52
CA PHE A 117 -22.45 -13.54 -4.07
C PHE A 117 -23.92 -13.63 -3.63
N ASP A 118 -24.76 -14.31 -4.41
CA ASP A 118 -26.18 -14.53 -4.09
C ASP A 118 -26.36 -15.44 -2.86
N SER A 119 -25.45 -16.39 -2.64
CA SER A 119 -25.43 -17.23 -1.43
C SER A 119 -25.10 -16.41 -0.18
N MET A 120 -24.14 -15.47 -0.29
CA MET A 120 -23.80 -14.56 0.81
C MET A 120 -24.94 -13.60 1.14
N LEU A 121 -25.69 -13.12 0.15
CA LEU A 121 -26.83 -12.22 0.37
C LEU A 121 -28.07 -12.91 0.96
N ARG A 122 -28.21 -14.24 0.86
CA ARG A 122 -29.33 -14.99 1.45
C ARG A 122 -29.09 -15.44 2.89
N GLN A 123 -27.88 -15.25 3.43
CA GLN A 123 -27.55 -15.54 4.83
C GLN A 123 -27.53 -14.29 5.73
N ALA A 124 -27.91 -13.13 5.18
CA ALA A 124 -28.16 -11.89 5.91
C ALA A 124 -29.67 -11.67 6.10
#